data_AF-A0A848C0T5-F1
#
_entry.id   AF-A0A848C0T5-F1
#
_cell.length_a   1.000
_cell.length_b   1.000
_cell.length_c   1.000
_cell.angle_alpha   90.00
_cell.angle_beta   90.00
_cell.angle_gamma   90.00
#
_symmetry.space_group_name_H-M   'P 1'
#
loop_
_entity.id
_entity.type
_entity.pdbx_description
1 polymer ?
#
loop_
_entity_poly.entity_id
_entity_poly.type
_entity_poly.pdbx_seq_one_letter_code
_entity_poly.pdbx_strand_id
1 'polypeptide(L)'
;MATRNIVPRTNGEGGIGTADKSWKEGHFMKVYLSEVSSTASENVAAIHAVQYTGDTATNTASILDASGNTTFPGTLTASKVYNAVYNDYAELFEKGEETEPGDIIALDYKDGTERYVKATADSKVIVGVHSGEFAQIIGGKAASLEENLKQYIPVGLAGRVWVKAEGNIQPGDYIGPGDTPGVGIKKKSGSVVGIALTKPQDGKVRILIRIGEKQCLIV
;
A
#
# COMPACT_ATOMS: atom_id res chain seq x y z
N MET A 1 0.68 60.55 -25.10
CA MET A 1 1.04 59.66 -23.98
C MET A 1 1.66 58.42 -24.62
N ALA A 2 2.97 58.19 -24.47
CA ALA A 2 3.65 57.09 -25.15
C ALA A 2 3.36 55.77 -24.42
N THR A 3 2.84 54.78 -25.12
CA THR A 3 2.74 53.41 -24.62
C THR A 3 4.16 52.90 -24.37
N ARG A 4 4.48 52.58 -23.12
CA ARG A 4 5.76 51.95 -22.77
C ARG A 4 5.70 50.50 -23.24
N ASN A 5 6.13 50.25 -24.47
CA ASN A 5 6.30 48.90 -24.97
C ASN A 5 7.38 48.18 -24.14
N ILE A 6 7.12 46.92 -23.80
CA ILE A 6 8.16 46.01 -23.31
C ILE A 6 9.00 45.64 -24.53
N VAL A 7 10.11 46.35 -24.72
CA VAL A 7 11.03 46.10 -25.83
C VAL A 7 12.17 45.22 -25.30
N PRO A 8 12.40 44.03 -25.88
CA PRO A 8 13.57 43.21 -25.55
C PRO A 8 14.84 44.01 -25.83
N ARG A 9 15.85 43.89 -24.96
CA ARG A 9 17.15 44.51 -25.22
C ARG A 9 17.85 43.77 -26.36
N THR A 10 18.75 44.45 -27.04
CA THR A 10 19.51 43.90 -28.20
C THR A 10 20.36 42.69 -27.86
N ASN A 11 20.66 42.44 -26.59
CA ASN A 11 21.39 41.27 -26.11
C ASN A 11 20.49 40.06 -25.80
N GLY A 12 19.19 40.13 -26.10
CA GLY A 12 18.24 39.04 -25.83
C GLY A 12 17.85 38.90 -24.35
N GLU A 13 18.34 39.77 -23.48
CA GLU A 13 18.03 39.75 -22.05
C GLU A 13 16.96 40.80 -21.73
N GLY A 14 15.85 40.38 -21.14
CA GLY A 14 14.78 41.28 -20.73
C GLY A 14 13.94 40.65 -19.63
N GLY A 15 13.94 41.26 -18.45
CA GLY A 15 13.07 40.88 -17.34
C GLY A 15 11.83 41.75 -17.28
N ILE A 16 10.71 41.17 -16.87
CA ILE A 16 9.53 41.94 -16.45
C ILE A 16 9.72 42.29 -14.97
N GLY A 17 10.24 43.49 -14.70
CA GLY A 17 10.60 43.95 -13.35
C GLY A 17 12.05 43.66 -12.95
N THR A 18 12.42 44.04 -11.73
CA THR A 18 13.71 43.70 -11.08
C THR A 18 13.47 43.10 -9.69
N ALA A 19 14.50 42.58 -9.03
CA ALA A 19 14.40 42.02 -7.66
C ALA A 19 13.70 42.99 -6.68
N ASP A 20 14.01 44.29 -6.80
CA ASP A 20 13.48 45.33 -5.90
C ASP A 20 12.29 46.11 -6.50
N LYS A 21 11.92 45.84 -7.75
CA LYS A 21 10.82 46.51 -8.48
C LYS A 21 10.12 45.52 -9.39
N SER A 22 9.49 44.53 -8.77
CA SER A 22 8.64 43.55 -9.43
C SER A 22 7.30 44.16 -9.83
N TRP A 23 6.70 43.59 -10.87
CA TRP A 23 5.31 43.89 -11.21
C TRP A 23 4.43 43.19 -10.19
N LYS A 24 3.40 43.88 -9.70
CA LYS A 24 2.44 43.28 -8.77
C LYS A 24 1.63 42.17 -9.46
N GLU A 25 1.14 42.44 -10.67
CA GLU A 25 0.31 41.54 -11.48
C GLU A 25 0.62 41.73 -12.98
N GLY A 26 0.47 40.68 -13.80
CA GLY A 26 0.63 40.72 -15.25
C GLY A 26 -0.49 39.94 -15.94
N HIS A 27 -1.09 40.51 -16.98
CA HIS A 27 -2.17 39.88 -17.75
C HIS A 27 -1.69 39.61 -19.18
N PHE A 28 -1.75 38.35 -19.59
CA PHE A 28 -1.32 37.91 -20.93
C PHE A 28 -2.43 37.07 -21.57
N MET A 29 -2.71 37.30 -22.86
CA MET A 29 -3.65 36.45 -23.59
C MET A 29 -3.04 35.10 -23.94
N LYS A 30 -1.75 35.07 -24.29
CA LYS A 30 -0.95 33.86 -24.57
C LYS A 30 0.49 34.11 -24.13
N VAL A 31 1.15 33.09 -23.60
CA VAL A 31 2.57 33.09 -23.22
C VAL A 31 3.18 31.81 -23.77
N TYR A 32 4.29 31.93 -24.49
CA TYR A 32 5.03 30.81 -25.07
C TYR A 32 6.43 30.78 -24.45
N LEU A 33 6.81 29.68 -23.80
CA LEU A 33 8.08 29.53 -23.07
C LEU A 33 8.76 28.24 -23.51
N SER A 34 10.08 28.28 -23.71
CA SER A 34 10.89 27.09 -24.00
C SER A 34 11.30 26.34 -22.73
N GLU A 35 11.47 27.08 -21.62
CA GLU A 35 11.81 26.56 -20.31
C GLU A 35 11.23 27.49 -19.25
N VAL A 36 10.76 26.93 -18.13
CA VAL A 36 10.25 27.69 -16.99
C VAL A 36 10.96 27.19 -15.74
N SER A 37 11.70 28.07 -15.06
CA SER A 37 12.24 27.83 -13.74
C SER A 37 11.68 28.86 -12.76
N SER A 38 11.11 28.39 -11.65
CA SER A 38 10.53 29.24 -10.62
C SER A 38 11.02 28.83 -9.24
N THR A 39 11.58 29.76 -8.49
CA THR A 39 11.91 29.64 -7.07
C THR A 39 10.79 30.29 -6.26
N ALA A 40 9.69 29.57 -6.02
CA ALA A 40 8.58 30.05 -5.21
C ALA A 40 8.63 29.42 -3.81
N SER A 41 8.53 30.24 -2.77
CA SER A 41 8.54 29.79 -1.37
C SER A 41 7.18 29.24 -0.93
N GLU A 42 6.05 29.79 -1.40
CA GLU A 42 4.72 29.25 -1.13
C GLU A 42 3.79 29.65 -2.29
N ASN A 43 2.98 28.71 -2.80
CA ASN A 43 1.96 28.91 -3.84
C ASN A 43 2.40 29.00 -5.31
N VAL A 44 3.07 27.97 -5.82
CA VAL A 44 2.69 27.45 -7.15
C VAL A 44 1.49 26.52 -6.92
N ALA A 45 0.34 27.09 -6.52
CA ALA A 45 -0.87 26.32 -6.24
C ALA A 45 -1.53 25.76 -7.51
N ALA A 46 -0.96 26.07 -8.69
CA ALA A 46 -1.41 25.56 -9.97
C ALA A 46 -0.24 25.37 -10.97
N ILE A 47 0.63 24.39 -10.73
CA ILE A 47 0.81 23.37 -11.78
C ILE A 47 -0.20 22.27 -11.44
N HIS A 48 -1.48 22.64 -11.47
CA HIS A 48 -2.60 21.71 -11.23
C HIS A 48 -2.86 20.82 -12.45
N ALA A 49 -2.08 21.02 -13.50
CA ALA A 49 -1.89 20.13 -14.60
C ALA A 49 -0.68 20.67 -15.38
N VAL A 50 0.32 19.84 -15.61
CA VAL A 50 0.81 19.81 -16.98
C VAL A 50 -0.40 19.34 -17.79
N GLN A 51 -1.23 20.28 -18.28
CA GLN A 51 -2.36 19.95 -19.14
C GLN A 51 -1.75 19.51 -20.46
N TYR A 52 -1.47 18.22 -20.55
CA TYR A 52 -1.33 17.58 -21.82
C TYR A 52 -2.72 17.50 -22.44
N THR A 53 -3.12 18.52 -23.19
CA THR A 53 -4.29 18.41 -24.07
C THR A 53 -3.89 17.53 -25.24
N GLY A 54 -4.08 16.22 -25.10
CA GLY A 54 -3.95 15.27 -26.21
C GLY A 54 -2.62 14.53 -26.36
N ASP A 55 -1.61 14.69 -25.49
CA ASP A 55 -0.34 13.95 -25.62
C ASP A 55 0.22 13.45 -24.30
N THR A 56 0.25 12.13 -24.14
CA THR A 56 0.96 11.35 -23.13
C THR A 56 2.21 12.03 -22.55
N ALA A 57 2.35 12.09 -21.22
CA ALA A 57 3.67 12.26 -20.60
C ALA A 57 4.51 11.02 -20.94
N THR A 58 5.40 11.12 -21.92
CA THR A 58 6.12 9.97 -22.51
C THR A 58 7.29 9.46 -21.67
N ASN A 59 7.67 10.14 -20.59
CA ASN A 59 8.87 9.82 -19.79
C ASN A 59 8.54 9.49 -18.32
N THR A 60 8.46 10.48 -17.43
CA THR A 60 8.23 10.29 -15.99
C THR A 60 7.44 11.46 -15.42
N ALA A 61 6.35 11.17 -14.70
CA ALA A 61 5.65 12.14 -13.86
C ALA A 61 5.82 11.73 -12.39
N SER A 62 6.52 12.55 -11.61
CA SER A 62 6.65 12.38 -10.16
C SER A 62 5.64 13.29 -9.47
N ILE A 63 4.58 12.69 -8.91
CA ILE A 63 3.52 13.41 -8.18
C ILE A 63 3.64 13.00 -6.72
N LEU A 64 4.46 13.73 -5.97
CA LEU A 64 4.78 13.44 -4.58
C LEU A 64 4.49 14.67 -3.71
N ASP A 65 3.98 14.45 -2.50
CA ASP A 65 3.94 15.46 -1.44
C ASP A 65 5.32 15.65 -0.79
N ALA A 66 5.41 16.53 0.21
CA ALA A 66 6.67 16.82 0.93
C ALA A 66 7.27 15.59 1.65
N SER A 67 6.48 14.53 1.85
CA SER A 67 6.91 13.28 2.47
C SER A 67 7.15 12.16 1.44
N GLY A 68 7.01 12.43 0.15
CA GLY A 68 7.20 11.43 -0.89
C GLY A 68 5.98 10.56 -1.18
N ASN A 69 4.78 10.91 -0.69
CA ASN A 69 3.55 10.15 -0.91
C ASN A 69 2.69 10.76 -2.01
N THR A 70 1.73 9.98 -2.53
CA THR A 70 0.75 10.46 -3.50
C THR A 70 -0.66 10.10 -3.04
N THR A 71 -1.64 10.97 -3.28
CA THR A 71 -3.05 10.72 -2.94
C THR A 71 -3.92 10.99 -4.16
N PHE A 72 -4.77 10.03 -4.50
CA PHE A 72 -5.74 10.15 -5.58
C PHE A 72 -7.15 10.21 -5.00
N PRO A 73 -7.91 11.32 -5.16
CA PRO A 73 -9.30 11.41 -4.71
C PRO A 73 -10.27 10.61 -5.60
N GLY A 74 -9.80 10.11 -6.74
CA GLY A 74 -10.55 9.31 -7.70
C GLY A 74 -9.90 7.96 -7.99
N THR A 75 -10.23 7.38 -9.14
CA THR A 75 -9.73 6.06 -9.53
C THR A 75 -8.26 6.13 -9.98
N LEU A 76 -7.42 5.25 -9.41
CA LEU A 76 -6.10 4.95 -9.93
C LEU A 76 -6.18 3.78 -10.93
N THR A 77 -5.77 4.00 -12.18
CA THR A 77 -5.66 2.95 -13.20
C THR A 77 -4.23 2.87 -13.70
N ALA A 78 -3.63 1.68 -13.65
CA ALA A 78 -2.28 1.42 -14.13
C ALA A 78 -2.28 0.15 -14.99
N SER A 79 -1.51 0.15 -16.08
CA SER A 79 -1.35 -1.06 -16.91
C SER A 79 -0.53 -2.12 -16.18
N LYS A 80 0.52 -1.71 -15.46
CA LYS A 80 1.40 -2.57 -14.65
C LYS A 80 1.98 -1.76 -13.49
N VAL A 81 2.22 -2.41 -12.37
CA VAL A 81 2.92 -1.86 -11.20
C VAL A 81 4.23 -2.61 -11.03
N TYR A 82 5.35 -1.87 -10.98
CA TYR A 82 6.70 -2.42 -10.80
C TYR A 82 7.30 -1.88 -9.49
N ASN A 83 8.32 -2.57 -8.95
CA ASN A 83 9.03 -2.20 -7.72
C ASN A 83 8.20 -2.22 -6.43
N ALA A 84 7.05 -2.90 -6.42
CA ALA A 84 6.37 -3.23 -5.16
C ALA A 84 7.30 -4.12 -4.31
N VAL A 85 7.67 -3.63 -3.12
CA VAL A 85 8.56 -4.35 -2.18
C VAL A 85 7.83 -5.52 -1.53
N TYR A 86 6.58 -5.26 -1.17
CA TYR A 86 5.68 -6.18 -0.49
C TYR A 86 4.87 -7.01 -1.50
N ASN A 87 4.42 -8.19 -1.08
CA ASN A 87 4.00 -9.25 -2.02
C ASN A 87 2.67 -9.92 -1.67
N ASP A 88 1.93 -9.39 -0.72
CA ASP A 88 0.60 -9.89 -0.36
C ASP A 88 -0.48 -8.83 -0.56
N TYR A 89 -1.65 -9.37 -0.84
CA TYR A 89 -2.91 -8.65 -0.89
C TYR A 89 -3.63 -8.88 0.44
N ALA A 90 -3.93 -7.80 1.14
CA ALA A 90 -4.57 -7.82 2.44
C ALA A 90 -5.96 -7.15 2.42
N GLU A 91 -6.79 -7.53 3.38
CA GLU A 91 -8.09 -6.90 3.65
C GLU A 91 -8.22 -6.64 5.16
N LEU A 92 -8.94 -5.58 5.51
CA LEU A 92 -9.23 -5.20 6.89
C LEU A 92 -10.44 -5.96 7.43
N PHE A 93 -10.22 -6.86 8.38
CA PHE A 93 -11.25 -7.68 9.03
C PHE A 93 -11.55 -7.18 10.45
N GLU A 94 -12.82 -7.14 10.87
CA GLU A 94 -13.20 -6.64 12.20
C GLU A 94 -12.57 -7.45 13.35
N LYS A 95 -11.88 -6.77 14.27
CA LYS A 95 -11.20 -7.41 15.40
C LYS A 95 -12.21 -7.99 16.40
N GLY A 96 -12.01 -9.26 16.76
CA GLY A 96 -12.60 -9.87 17.96
C GLY A 96 -11.66 -9.89 19.15
N GLU A 97 -10.35 -9.76 18.93
CA GLU A 97 -9.33 -9.60 19.97
C GLU A 97 -8.09 -8.87 19.42
N GLU A 98 -7.13 -8.57 20.29
CA GLU A 98 -5.82 -8.05 19.84
C GLU A 98 -4.96 -9.15 19.21
N THR A 99 -4.33 -8.78 18.10
CA THR A 99 -3.47 -9.64 17.28
C THR A 99 -2.25 -8.85 16.83
N GLU A 100 -1.23 -9.55 16.37
CA GLU A 100 -0.01 -8.94 15.86
C GLU A 100 0.51 -9.63 14.58
N PRO A 101 1.39 -8.97 13.80
CA PRO A 101 1.90 -9.52 12.56
C PRO A 101 2.48 -10.93 12.69
N GLY A 102 1.91 -11.84 11.90
CA GLY A 102 2.24 -13.25 11.84
C GLY A 102 1.26 -14.18 12.56
N ASP A 103 0.28 -13.65 13.28
CA ASP A 103 -0.82 -14.46 13.81
C ASP A 103 -1.67 -15.05 12.67
N ILE A 104 -1.97 -16.35 12.74
CA ILE A 104 -2.99 -16.98 11.91
C ILE A 104 -4.36 -16.53 12.42
N ILE A 105 -5.22 -16.06 11.52
CA ILE A 105 -6.51 -15.45 11.86
C ILE A 105 -7.67 -16.34 11.41
N ALA A 106 -8.69 -16.45 12.26
CA ALA A 106 -9.91 -17.21 12.03
C ALA A 106 -11.17 -16.43 12.43
N LEU A 107 -12.30 -16.83 11.85
CA LEU A 107 -13.62 -16.34 12.27
C LEU A 107 -13.93 -16.80 13.70
N ASP A 108 -14.39 -15.89 14.56
CA ASP A 108 -15.01 -16.23 15.84
C ASP A 108 -16.49 -16.60 15.64
N TYR A 109 -16.84 -17.85 15.93
CA TYR A 109 -18.19 -18.39 15.75
C TYR A 109 -18.96 -18.56 17.07
N LYS A 110 -18.48 -17.99 18.18
CA LYS A 110 -19.07 -18.21 19.52
C LYS A 110 -20.47 -17.60 19.68
N ASP A 111 -20.68 -16.40 19.16
CA ASP A 111 -21.93 -15.64 19.36
C ASP A 111 -22.63 -15.21 18.07
N GLY A 112 -22.10 -15.61 16.90
CA GLY A 112 -22.68 -15.30 15.59
C GLY A 112 -22.36 -13.90 15.06
N THR A 113 -21.62 -13.07 15.82
CA THR A 113 -21.08 -11.79 15.33
C THR A 113 -19.89 -12.05 14.41
N GLU A 114 -19.87 -11.46 13.23
CA GLU A 114 -18.72 -11.56 12.33
C GLU A 114 -17.54 -10.75 12.90
N ARG A 115 -16.58 -11.46 13.50
CA ARG A 115 -15.33 -10.88 14.01
C ARG A 115 -14.22 -11.92 13.99
N TYR A 116 -12.99 -11.46 14.09
CA TYR A 116 -11.83 -12.30 13.80
C TYR A 116 -10.83 -12.34 14.96
N VAL A 117 -10.35 -13.54 15.24
CA VAL A 117 -9.51 -13.88 16.39
C VAL A 117 -8.32 -14.73 15.96
N LYS A 118 -7.34 -14.91 16.85
CA LYS A 118 -6.22 -15.83 16.64
C LYS A 118 -6.74 -17.25 16.50
N ALA A 119 -6.34 -17.91 15.42
CA ALA A 119 -6.75 -19.26 15.10
C ALA A 119 -6.13 -20.27 16.08
N THR A 120 -6.92 -21.28 16.46
CA THR A 120 -6.47 -22.47 17.20
C THR A 120 -6.74 -23.73 16.38
N ALA A 121 -6.30 -24.89 16.87
CA ALA A 121 -6.57 -26.17 16.25
C ALA A 121 -8.07 -26.46 16.03
N ASP A 122 -8.94 -25.86 16.84
CA ASP A 122 -10.40 -25.99 16.76
C ASP A 122 -11.07 -25.00 15.79
N SER A 123 -10.32 -24.02 15.28
CA SER A 123 -10.86 -23.01 14.37
C SER A 123 -11.30 -23.62 13.04
N LYS A 124 -12.54 -23.33 12.66
CA LYS A 124 -13.17 -23.91 11.46
C LYS A 124 -12.90 -23.13 10.18
N VAL A 125 -12.84 -21.80 10.29
CA VAL A 125 -12.71 -20.90 9.12
C VAL A 125 -11.46 -20.06 9.31
N ILE A 126 -10.37 -20.47 8.66
CA ILE A 126 -9.13 -19.71 8.59
C ILE A 126 -9.26 -18.71 7.46
N VAL A 127 -9.00 -17.43 7.74
CA VAL A 127 -9.12 -16.36 6.74
C VAL A 127 -7.78 -15.85 6.24
N GLY A 128 -6.69 -16.12 6.96
CA GLY A 128 -5.36 -15.73 6.52
C GLY A 128 -4.43 -15.49 7.69
N VAL A 129 -3.53 -14.52 7.52
CA VAL A 129 -2.50 -14.16 8.50
C VAL A 129 -2.53 -12.66 8.72
N HIS A 130 -2.39 -12.19 9.95
CA HIS A 130 -2.16 -10.78 10.20
C HIS A 130 -0.86 -10.35 9.50
N SER A 131 -0.98 -9.56 8.43
CA SER A 131 0.13 -9.07 7.64
C SER A 131 0.68 -7.76 8.20
N GLY A 132 2.00 -7.69 8.36
CA GLY A 132 2.71 -6.44 8.67
C GLY A 132 3.39 -5.80 7.46
N GLU A 133 3.27 -6.40 6.27
CA GLU A 133 4.09 -6.08 5.10
C GLU A 133 3.29 -6.23 3.80
N PHE A 134 2.10 -5.62 3.70
CA PHE A 134 1.20 -5.76 2.54
C PHE A 134 1.51 -4.81 1.38
N ALA A 135 1.30 -5.29 0.15
CA ALA A 135 1.42 -4.47 -1.07
C ALA A 135 0.19 -3.60 -1.30
N GLN A 136 -0.98 -4.17 -1.00
CA GLN A 136 -2.28 -3.53 -1.12
C GLN A 136 -3.15 -3.97 0.05
N ILE A 137 -3.91 -3.01 0.60
CA ILE A 137 -4.93 -3.27 1.62
C ILE A 137 -6.25 -2.64 1.20
N ILE A 138 -7.35 -3.37 1.42
CA ILE A 138 -8.72 -2.90 1.16
C ILE A 138 -9.63 -3.09 2.38
N GLY A 139 -10.86 -2.58 2.30
CA GLY A 139 -11.87 -2.71 3.35
C GLY A 139 -11.74 -1.63 4.43
N GLY A 140 -12.40 -1.86 5.57
CA GLY A 140 -12.44 -0.94 6.70
C GLY A 140 -13.30 0.31 6.46
N LYS A 141 -13.04 1.34 7.25
CA LYS A 141 -13.75 2.64 7.23
C LYS A 141 -12.99 3.64 6.37
N ALA A 142 -13.71 4.65 5.89
CA ALA A 142 -13.17 5.83 5.21
C ALA A 142 -12.39 6.73 6.21
N ALA A 143 -11.27 6.21 6.72
CA ALA A 143 -10.39 6.81 7.71
C ALA A 143 -8.93 6.44 7.39
N SER A 144 -7.98 7.01 8.12
CA SER A 144 -6.57 6.64 7.95
C SER A 144 -6.34 5.16 8.26
N LEU A 145 -5.23 4.61 7.75
CA LEU A 145 -4.82 3.26 8.11
C LEU A 145 -4.67 3.12 9.63
N GLU A 146 -4.05 4.10 10.30
CA GLU A 146 -3.87 4.09 11.75
C GLU A 146 -5.20 3.97 12.53
N GLU A 147 -6.24 4.71 12.13
CA GLU A 147 -7.56 4.60 12.75
C GLU A 147 -8.20 3.24 12.48
N ASN A 148 -8.06 2.72 11.26
CA ASN A 148 -8.56 1.39 10.92
C ASN A 148 -7.87 0.30 11.73
N LEU A 149 -6.54 0.39 11.95
CA LEU A 149 -5.77 -0.61 12.71
C LEU A 149 -6.21 -0.72 14.19
N LYS A 150 -6.96 0.25 14.72
CA LYS A 150 -7.55 0.15 16.07
C LYS A 150 -8.72 -0.85 16.12
N GLN A 151 -9.47 -1.00 15.03
CA GLN A 151 -10.69 -1.82 14.99
C GLN A 151 -10.61 -3.01 14.03
N TYR A 152 -9.63 -3.02 13.14
CA TYR A 152 -9.48 -4.02 12.09
C TYR A 152 -8.10 -4.67 12.10
N ILE A 153 -8.05 -5.92 11.64
CA ILE A 153 -6.84 -6.71 11.42
C ILE A 153 -6.50 -6.66 9.92
N PRO A 154 -5.28 -6.27 9.53
CA PRO A 154 -4.79 -6.47 8.15
C PRO A 154 -4.54 -7.95 7.90
N VAL A 155 -5.45 -8.65 7.26
CA VAL A 155 -5.30 -10.07 6.97
C VAL A 155 -4.80 -10.25 5.55
N GLY A 156 -3.60 -10.81 5.40
CA GLY A 156 -3.08 -11.26 4.12
C GLY A 156 -3.87 -12.46 3.60
N LEU A 157 -4.46 -12.32 2.41
CA LEU A 157 -5.33 -13.31 1.77
C LEU A 157 -4.63 -14.08 0.64
N ALA A 158 -3.65 -13.44 0.01
CA ALA A 158 -2.86 -14.03 -1.07
C ALA A 158 -1.45 -13.46 -1.06
N GLY A 159 -0.49 -14.24 -1.54
CA GLY A 159 0.91 -13.82 -1.63
C GLY A 159 1.79 -14.41 -0.53
N ARG A 160 2.89 -13.70 -0.21
CA ARG A 160 3.94 -14.22 0.68
C ARG A 160 3.98 -13.44 1.98
N VAL A 161 3.70 -14.09 3.09
CA VAL A 161 3.64 -13.47 4.43
C VAL A 161 4.50 -14.21 5.43
N TRP A 162 4.90 -13.51 6.50
CA TRP A 162 5.51 -14.13 7.67
C TRP A 162 4.43 -14.64 8.61
N VAL A 163 4.58 -15.87 9.10
CA VAL A 163 3.69 -16.51 10.08
C VAL A 163 4.51 -16.89 11.29
N LYS A 164 4.01 -16.62 12.49
CA LYS A 164 4.57 -17.19 13.72
C LYS A 164 4.41 -18.70 13.68
N ALA A 165 5.48 -19.45 13.90
CA ALA A 165 5.40 -20.89 13.81
C ALA A 165 6.39 -21.58 14.73
N GLU A 166 6.02 -22.78 15.16
CA GLU A 166 6.80 -23.61 16.08
C GLU A 166 7.00 -25.04 15.55
N GLY A 167 8.01 -25.71 16.11
CA GLY A 167 8.38 -27.07 15.74
C GLY A 167 9.30 -27.17 14.52
N ASN A 168 9.51 -28.40 14.07
CA ASN A 168 10.40 -28.70 12.95
C ASN A 168 9.68 -28.50 11.60
N ILE A 169 9.89 -27.33 11.00
CA ILE A 169 9.30 -26.92 9.71
C ILE A 169 10.39 -26.88 8.64
N GLN A 170 10.10 -27.49 7.49
CA GLN A 170 10.92 -27.42 6.29
C GLN A 170 10.16 -26.72 5.16
N PRO A 171 10.86 -26.08 4.19
CA PRO A 171 10.22 -25.61 2.97
C PRO A 171 9.39 -26.72 2.30
N GLY A 172 8.18 -26.38 1.85
CA GLY A 172 7.19 -27.31 1.32
C GLY A 172 6.23 -27.89 2.35
N ASP A 173 6.49 -27.72 3.65
CA ASP A 173 5.56 -28.14 4.69
C ASP A 173 4.30 -27.27 4.70
N TYR A 174 3.15 -27.92 4.86
CA TYR A 174 1.89 -27.22 5.07
C TYR A 174 1.82 -26.71 6.50
N ILE A 175 1.43 -25.44 6.65
CA ILE A 175 1.30 -24.75 7.93
C ILE A 175 -0.17 -24.49 8.20
N GLY A 176 -0.61 -24.77 9.41
CA GLY A 176 -1.95 -24.48 9.91
C GLY A 176 -1.94 -24.26 11.42
N PRO A 177 -3.06 -23.86 12.03
CA PRO A 177 -3.10 -23.47 13.43
C PRO A 177 -2.80 -24.64 14.37
N GLY A 178 -2.00 -24.39 15.41
CA GLY A 178 -1.72 -25.29 16.51
C GLY A 178 -2.57 -25.01 17.75
N ASP A 179 -2.14 -25.54 18.90
CA ASP A 179 -2.83 -25.32 20.18
C ASP A 179 -2.57 -23.91 20.73
N THR A 180 -1.39 -23.35 20.44
CA THR A 180 -1.06 -21.96 20.75
C THR A 180 -1.80 -21.02 19.79
N PRO A 181 -2.67 -20.11 20.28
CA PRO A 181 -3.46 -19.23 19.43
C PRO A 181 -2.58 -18.39 18.49
N GLY A 182 -2.91 -18.40 17.21
CA GLY A 182 -2.25 -17.62 16.16
C GLY A 182 -0.93 -18.22 15.68
N VAL A 183 -0.42 -19.29 16.30
CA VAL A 183 0.86 -19.90 15.95
C VAL A 183 0.65 -21.12 15.06
N GLY A 184 1.40 -21.14 13.96
CA GLY A 184 1.39 -22.22 12.98
C GLY A 184 2.24 -23.41 13.39
N ILE A 185 1.76 -24.60 13.06
CA ILE A 185 2.51 -25.86 13.14
C ILE A 185 2.46 -26.58 11.79
N LYS A 186 3.39 -27.52 11.60
CA LYS A 186 3.34 -28.45 10.46
C LYS A 186 2.07 -29.30 10.52
N LYS A 187 1.27 -29.28 9.44
CA LYS A 187 0.06 -30.10 9.28
C LYS A 187 0.27 -31.25 8.30
N LYS A 188 -0.08 -32.46 8.76
CA LYS A 188 -0.22 -33.64 7.89
C LYS A 188 -1.58 -33.69 7.21
N SER A 189 -2.62 -33.22 7.91
CA SER A 189 -3.99 -33.10 7.43
C SER A 189 -4.73 -31.97 8.18
N GLY A 190 -5.91 -31.59 7.68
CA GLY A 190 -6.79 -30.57 8.28
C GLY A 190 -6.56 -29.17 7.71
N SER A 191 -7.08 -28.15 8.40
CA SER A 191 -7.02 -26.74 7.99
C SER A 191 -5.59 -26.23 7.89
N VAL A 192 -5.29 -25.56 6.78
CA VAL A 192 -3.98 -24.95 6.49
C VAL A 192 -4.18 -23.50 6.07
N VAL A 193 -3.20 -22.66 6.40
CA VAL A 193 -3.12 -21.26 5.96
C VAL A 193 -2.14 -21.08 4.79
N GLY A 194 -1.20 -22.00 4.63
CA GLY A 194 -0.30 -21.98 3.48
C GLY A 194 0.83 -23.00 3.54
N ILE A 195 1.83 -22.77 2.69
CA ILE A 195 2.99 -23.65 2.51
C ILE A 195 4.25 -22.89 2.88
N ALA A 196 5.09 -23.48 3.74
CA ALA A 196 6.38 -22.91 4.13
C ALA A 196 7.31 -22.77 2.92
N LEU A 197 7.92 -21.59 2.79
CA LEU A 197 8.93 -21.27 1.78
C LEU A 197 10.34 -21.23 2.37
N THR A 198 10.45 -21.04 3.68
CA THR A 198 11.71 -20.98 4.42
C THR A 198 11.70 -21.97 5.58
N LYS A 199 12.87 -22.16 6.19
CA LYS A 199 12.95 -22.69 7.55
C LYS A 199 12.52 -21.60 8.56
N PRO A 200 12.18 -21.98 9.80
CA PRO A 200 11.94 -20.99 10.85
C PRO A 200 13.15 -20.09 11.09
N GLN A 201 12.89 -18.80 11.26
CA GLN A 201 13.83 -17.76 11.64
C GLN A 201 13.13 -16.89 12.69
N ASP A 202 13.71 -16.76 13.88
CA ASP A 202 13.19 -15.92 14.97
C ASP A 202 11.71 -16.20 15.31
N GLY A 203 11.34 -17.49 15.37
CA GLY A 203 9.97 -17.93 15.66
C GLY A 203 8.96 -17.68 14.54
N LYS A 204 9.41 -17.28 13.34
CA LYS A 204 8.57 -17.05 12.17
C LYS A 204 9.02 -17.89 10.98
N VAL A 205 8.09 -18.20 10.09
CA VAL A 205 8.35 -18.83 8.80
C VAL A 205 7.68 -18.03 7.71
N ARG A 206 8.33 -17.88 6.56
CA ARG A 206 7.69 -17.26 5.40
C ARG A 206 6.87 -18.31 4.68
N ILE A 207 5.60 -18.02 4.41
CA ILE A 207 4.70 -18.92 3.69
C ILE A 207 4.22 -18.31 2.37
N LEU A 208 3.80 -19.15 1.44
CA LEU A 208 2.85 -18.79 0.39
C LEU A 208 1.45 -19.06 0.94
N ILE A 209 0.60 -18.03 1.00
CA ILE A 209 -0.79 -18.19 1.45
C ILE A 209 -1.51 -19.15 0.51
N ARG A 210 -2.09 -20.20 1.09
CA ARG A 210 -2.89 -21.20 0.41
C ARG A 210 -3.85 -21.80 1.43
N ILE A 211 -4.95 -21.09 1.65
CA ILE A 211 -5.98 -21.49 2.60
C ILE A 211 -6.75 -22.68 2.04
N GLY A 212 -7.03 -23.66 2.89
CA GLY A 212 -7.86 -24.81 2.54
C GLY A 212 -7.70 -25.94 3.53
N GLU A 213 -8.13 -27.13 3.12
CA GLU A 213 -7.91 -28.36 3.86
C GLU A 213 -6.90 -29.24 3.15
N LYS A 214 -5.92 -29.74 3.90
CA LYS A 214 -5.04 -30.81 3.45
C LYS A 214 -5.66 -32.14 3.79
N GLN A 215 -5.95 -32.94 2.77
CA GLN A 215 -6.33 -34.34 2.97
C GLN A 215 -5.09 -35.22 3.07
N CYS A 216 -5.12 -36.18 3.99
CA CYS A 216 -4.13 -37.25 3.98
C CYS A 216 -4.50 -38.20 2.85
N LEU A 217 -3.72 -38.22 1.77
CA LEU A 217 -3.82 -39.27 0.76
C LEU A 217 -3.32 -40.56 1.43
N ILE A 218 -4.24 -41.45 1.76
CA ILE A 218 -3.92 -42.84 2.07
C ILE A 218 -3.55 -43.45 0.71
N VAL A 219 -2.26 -43.68 0.50
CA VAL A 219 -1.72 -44.41 -0.66
C VAL A 219 -1.34 -45.81 -0.20
#